data_AF-A0A845R8Y7-F1
#
_entry.id   AF-A0A845R8Y7-F1
#
_cell.length_a   1.000
_cell.length_b   1.000
_cell.length_c   1.000
_cell.angle_alpha   90.00
_cell.angle_beta   90.00
_cell.angle_gamma   90.00
#
_symmetry.space_group_name_H-M   'P 1'
#
loop_
_entity.id
_entity.type
_entity.pdbx_description
1 polymer ?
#
loop_
_entity_poly.entity_id
_entity_poly.type
_entity_poly.pdbx_seq_one_letter_code
_entity_poly.pdbx_strand_id
1 'polypeptide(L)'
;MNPLYTKYKNLKIDGSWIGLEPGTQTPYFCTPIGAEIIGWDNGIHYCFIKGFGDMVFCVNPETCCDYNVYPIARNFCDFLGLILATGNTNILQQIIWWDKKRFEDFVNSPEEQKWSVRPEVQGVLSTIRKEIDVAPIDTPFEYVKAIQKDFDYSKIQYSDEYYEVTGIENPNGTNTSDKPLLEFEPVIIKVIKAYRKNDKD
;
A
#
# COMPACT_ATOMS: atom_id res chain seq x y z
N MET A 1 -13.14 -2.97 -16.96
CA MET A 1 -13.07 -4.00 -15.90
C MET A 1 -12.29 -5.18 -16.44
N ASN A 2 -11.23 -5.59 -15.75
CA ASN A 2 -10.34 -6.66 -16.17
C ASN A 2 -11.08 -8.03 -16.16
N PRO A 3 -11.07 -8.81 -17.27
CA PRO A 3 -11.77 -10.10 -17.34
C PRO A 3 -11.27 -11.14 -16.32
N LEU A 4 -9.95 -11.20 -16.09
CA LEU A 4 -9.34 -12.12 -15.14
C LEU A 4 -9.71 -11.74 -13.69
N TYR A 5 -9.74 -10.45 -13.38
CA TYR A 5 -10.22 -9.97 -12.09
C TYR A 5 -11.70 -10.31 -11.86
N THR A 6 -12.53 -10.21 -12.90
CA THR A 6 -13.93 -10.62 -12.83
C THR A 6 -14.05 -12.12 -12.56
N LYS A 7 -13.24 -12.95 -13.23
CA LYS A 7 -13.16 -14.39 -12.99
C LYS A 7 -12.72 -14.70 -11.55
N TYR A 8 -11.69 -14.02 -11.04
CA TYR A 8 -11.22 -14.13 -9.66
C TYR A 8 -12.34 -13.82 -8.66
N LYS A 9 -13.05 -12.70 -8.81
CA LYS A 9 -14.19 -12.35 -7.94
C LYS A 9 -15.28 -13.42 -7.92
N ASN A 10 -15.51 -14.08 -9.06
CA ASN A 10 -16.52 -15.14 -9.17
C ASN A 10 -16.13 -16.45 -8.48
N LEU A 11 -14.86 -16.63 -8.08
CA LEU A 11 -14.45 -17.79 -7.27
C LEU A 11 -15.05 -17.76 -5.86
N LYS A 12 -15.44 -16.58 -5.36
CA LYS A 12 -16.02 -16.38 -4.02
C LYS A 12 -15.16 -16.99 -2.90
N ILE A 13 -13.85 -16.95 -3.07
CA ILE A 13 -12.88 -17.35 -2.05
C ILE A 13 -12.82 -16.31 -0.93
N ASP A 14 -12.49 -16.76 0.27
CA ASP A 14 -12.20 -15.87 1.39
C ASP A 14 -10.78 -15.30 1.23
N GLY A 15 -10.70 -14.09 0.67
CA GLY A 15 -9.45 -13.39 0.41
C GLY A 15 -8.68 -12.97 1.67
N SER A 16 -9.30 -12.99 2.85
CA SER A 16 -8.63 -12.59 4.10
C SER A 16 -7.43 -13.48 4.44
N TRP A 17 -7.46 -14.76 4.02
CA TRP A 17 -6.35 -15.70 4.23
C TRP A 17 -5.08 -15.37 3.46
N ILE A 18 -5.20 -14.57 2.40
CA ILE A 18 -4.08 -14.18 1.54
C ILE A 18 -3.85 -12.66 1.55
N GLY A 19 -4.55 -11.92 2.40
CA GLY A 19 -4.52 -10.45 2.46
C GLY A 19 -5.06 -9.78 1.17
N LEU A 20 -6.16 -10.31 0.65
CA LEU A 20 -6.86 -9.67 -0.46
C LEU A 20 -8.36 -9.63 -0.18
N GLU A 21 -8.70 -9.10 0.99
CA GLU A 21 -10.08 -9.05 1.45
C GLU A 21 -10.88 -7.98 0.69
N PRO A 22 -12.16 -8.23 0.38
CA PRO A 22 -13.03 -7.21 -0.18
C PRO A 22 -13.22 -6.09 0.86
N GLY A 23 -13.01 -4.84 0.45
CA GLY A 23 -13.27 -3.69 1.31
C GLY A 23 -14.36 -2.79 0.74
N THR A 24 -15.14 -2.19 1.63
CA THR A 24 -16.10 -1.11 1.36
C THR A 24 -15.58 0.25 1.81
N GLN A 25 -14.29 0.32 2.18
CA GLN A 25 -13.66 1.50 2.75
C GLN A 25 -13.56 2.61 1.72
N THR A 26 -13.64 3.85 2.21
CA THR A 26 -13.40 5.03 1.39
C THR A 26 -11.93 5.08 0.96
N PRO A 27 -11.63 5.53 -0.27
CA PRO A 27 -10.27 5.84 -0.69
C PRO A 27 -9.53 6.72 0.33
N TYR A 28 -8.24 6.45 0.54
CA TYR A 28 -7.34 7.33 1.29
C TYR A 28 -6.96 8.59 0.50
N PHE A 29 -6.43 9.59 1.19
CA PHE A 29 -5.86 10.81 0.58
C PHE A 29 -4.81 10.50 -0.49
N CYS A 30 -4.05 9.41 -0.34
CA CYS A 30 -3.03 8.94 -1.28
C CYS A 30 -3.54 7.93 -2.31
N THR A 31 -4.85 7.72 -2.40
CA THR A 31 -5.43 6.86 -3.45
C THR A 31 -5.41 7.62 -4.78
N PRO A 32 -4.79 7.09 -5.83
CA PRO A 32 -4.70 7.77 -7.12
C PRO A 32 -6.06 8.06 -7.75
N ILE A 33 -6.13 9.15 -8.52
CA ILE A 33 -7.32 9.47 -9.31
C ILE A 33 -7.59 8.35 -10.31
N GLY A 34 -8.85 7.89 -10.35
CA GLY A 34 -9.27 6.83 -11.26
C GLY A 34 -8.81 5.44 -10.83
N ALA A 35 -8.46 5.24 -9.56
CA ALA A 35 -8.18 3.94 -9.00
C ALA A 35 -9.45 3.06 -8.90
N GLU A 36 -9.34 1.79 -9.30
CA GLU A 36 -10.30 0.72 -8.99
C GLU A 36 -9.67 -0.16 -7.91
N ILE A 37 -10.14 -0.04 -6.67
CA ILE A 37 -9.64 -0.83 -5.54
C ILE A 37 -10.10 -2.28 -5.69
N ILE A 38 -9.16 -3.21 -5.58
CA ILE A 38 -9.39 -4.63 -5.83
C ILE A 38 -9.35 -5.52 -4.58
N GLY A 39 -8.76 -5.04 -3.48
CA GLY A 39 -8.72 -5.73 -2.20
C GLY A 39 -7.80 -5.05 -1.19
N TRP A 40 -7.85 -5.52 0.05
CA TRP A 40 -7.19 -4.93 1.21
C TRP A 40 -6.38 -5.94 2.02
N ASP A 41 -5.41 -5.44 2.77
CA ASP A 41 -4.62 -6.16 3.75
C ASP A 41 -4.15 -5.19 4.84
N ASN A 42 -4.71 -5.28 6.04
CA ASN A 42 -4.26 -4.52 7.22
C ASN A 42 -4.13 -2.99 6.97
N GLY A 43 -5.11 -2.38 6.32
CA GLY A 43 -5.11 -0.93 6.04
C GLY A 43 -4.25 -0.50 4.84
N ILE A 44 -3.71 -1.46 4.10
CA ILE A 44 -3.09 -1.25 2.79
C ILE A 44 -4.03 -1.81 1.72
N HIS A 45 -4.15 -1.14 0.58
CA HIS A 45 -5.00 -1.63 -0.50
C HIS A 45 -4.27 -1.78 -1.82
N TYR A 46 -4.84 -2.63 -2.66
CA TYR A 46 -4.41 -2.87 -4.01
C TYR A 46 -5.40 -2.26 -4.99
N CYS A 47 -4.92 -1.68 -6.08
CA CYS A 47 -5.79 -1.10 -7.10
C CYS A 47 -5.23 -1.21 -8.52
N PHE A 48 -6.12 -1.13 -9.50
CA PHE A 48 -5.78 -0.70 -10.84
C PHE A 48 -5.85 0.82 -10.91
N ILE A 49 -5.02 1.46 -11.73
CA ILE A 49 -5.10 2.91 -11.98
C ILE A 49 -5.41 3.14 -13.45
N LYS A 50 -6.47 3.92 -13.73
CA LYS A 50 -6.84 4.27 -15.10
C LYS A 50 -5.66 4.90 -15.85
N GLY A 51 -5.32 4.35 -17.02
CA GLY A 51 -4.19 4.80 -17.84
C GLY A 51 -2.93 3.93 -17.73
N PHE A 52 -2.87 3.02 -16.75
CA PHE A 52 -1.75 2.07 -16.57
C PHE A 52 -2.06 0.63 -17.01
N GLY A 53 -3.13 0.46 -17.79
CA GLY A 53 -3.59 -0.86 -18.22
C GLY A 53 -4.06 -1.70 -17.03
N ASP A 54 -3.57 -2.93 -16.96
CA ASP A 54 -3.93 -3.92 -15.92
C ASP A 54 -2.91 -3.97 -14.76
N MET A 55 -1.97 -3.03 -14.71
CA MET A 55 -0.95 -2.96 -13.66
C MET A 55 -1.59 -2.83 -12.28
N VAL A 56 -1.09 -3.61 -11.32
CA VAL A 56 -1.56 -3.59 -9.92
C VAL A 56 -0.60 -2.76 -9.08
N PHE A 57 -1.18 -1.85 -8.32
CA PHE A 57 -0.48 -0.96 -7.41
C PHE A 57 -0.83 -1.30 -5.96
N CYS A 58 0.14 -1.14 -5.07
CA CYS A 58 -0.04 -1.13 -3.62
C CYS A 58 -0.10 0.33 -3.16
N VAL A 59 -1.11 0.67 -2.35
CA VAL A 59 -1.33 2.00 -1.79
C VAL A 59 -1.24 1.90 -0.27
N ASN A 60 -0.25 2.58 0.30
CA ASN A 60 0.02 2.61 1.73
C ASN A 60 0.00 4.06 2.25
N PRO A 61 -0.98 4.46 3.08
CA PRO A 61 -1.01 5.79 3.70
C PRO A 61 0.09 5.97 4.76
N GLU A 62 0.57 4.89 5.35
CA GLU A 62 1.57 4.85 6.43
C GLU A 62 2.88 4.24 5.92
N THR A 63 3.44 4.84 4.87
CA THR A 63 4.64 4.33 4.20
C THR A 63 5.92 4.84 4.87
N CYS A 64 6.92 3.94 4.97
CA CYS A 64 8.31 4.31 5.31
C CYS A 64 9.16 4.57 4.04
N CYS A 65 8.53 4.64 2.87
CA CYS A 65 9.20 4.80 1.58
C CYS A 65 9.01 6.22 1.04
N ASP A 66 9.65 6.51 -0.08
CA ASP A 66 9.56 7.82 -0.75
C ASP A 66 8.16 8.11 -1.32
N TYR A 67 7.40 7.07 -1.68
CA TYR A 67 6.06 7.19 -2.25
C TYR A 67 5.02 6.43 -1.43
N ASN A 68 3.76 6.87 -1.49
CA ASN A 68 2.62 6.12 -0.94
C ASN A 68 2.14 5.00 -1.86
N VAL A 69 2.43 5.09 -3.16
CA VAL A 69 1.93 4.17 -4.17
C VAL A 69 3.09 3.55 -4.96
N TYR A 70 3.14 2.22 -4.97
CA TYR A 70 4.14 1.46 -5.71
C TYR A 70 3.50 0.46 -6.65
N PRO A 71 4.00 0.31 -7.89
CA PRO A 71 3.60 -0.80 -8.73
C PRO A 71 4.13 -2.11 -8.13
N ILE A 72 3.29 -3.14 -8.11
CA ILE A 72 3.63 -4.49 -7.60
C ILE A 72 3.65 -5.50 -8.73
N ALA A 73 2.75 -5.40 -9.71
CA ALA A 73 2.68 -6.35 -10.81
C ALA A 73 2.30 -5.70 -12.13
N ARG A 74 2.88 -6.15 -13.23
CA ARG A 74 2.62 -5.62 -14.59
C ARG A 74 1.18 -5.84 -15.04
N ASN A 75 0.52 -6.85 -14.50
CA ASN A 75 -0.87 -7.17 -14.76
C ASN A 75 -1.46 -7.98 -13.59
N PHE A 76 -2.78 -8.20 -13.59
CA PHE A 76 -3.46 -8.97 -12.53
C PHE A 76 -3.07 -10.46 -12.48
N CYS A 77 -2.68 -11.08 -13.59
CA CYS A 77 -2.21 -12.47 -13.61
C CYS A 77 -0.90 -12.60 -12.84
N ASP A 78 0.06 -11.71 -13.12
CA ASP A 78 1.33 -11.66 -12.41
C ASP A 78 1.12 -11.36 -10.91
N PHE A 79 0.14 -10.52 -10.56
CA PHE A 79 -0.20 -10.26 -9.15
C PHE A 79 -0.66 -11.53 -8.43
N LEU A 80 -1.54 -12.32 -9.04
CA LEU A 80 -1.91 -13.63 -8.49
C LEU A 80 -0.72 -14.59 -8.44
N GLY A 81 0.16 -14.56 -9.45
CA GLY A 81 1.40 -15.34 -9.45
C GLY A 81 2.36 -14.96 -8.32
N LEU A 82 2.44 -13.67 -7.97
CA LEU A 82 3.19 -13.19 -6.81
C LEU A 82 2.58 -13.70 -5.51
N ILE A 83 1.26 -13.60 -5.33
CA ILE A 83 0.58 -14.13 -4.14
C ILE A 83 0.77 -15.66 -4.04
N LEU A 84 0.75 -16.39 -5.16
CA LEU A 84 1.04 -17.83 -5.16
C LEU A 84 2.49 -18.13 -4.75
N ALA A 85 3.44 -17.26 -5.09
CA ALA A 85 4.86 -17.42 -4.75
C ALA A 85 5.14 -17.05 -3.28
N THR A 86 4.48 -16.02 -2.75
CA THR A 86 4.72 -15.52 -1.40
C THR A 86 3.73 -16.04 -0.37
N GLY A 87 2.61 -16.61 -0.81
CA GLY A 87 1.53 -17.14 0.03
C GLY A 87 0.53 -16.09 0.52
N ASN A 88 0.94 -14.82 0.62
CA ASN A 88 0.09 -13.70 1.00
C ASN A 88 0.64 -12.37 0.42
N THR A 89 -0.18 -11.34 0.53
CA THR A 89 0.17 -9.96 0.18
C THR A 89 1.04 -9.27 1.22
N ASN A 90 1.01 -9.63 2.50
CA ASN A 90 1.85 -9.01 3.54
C ASN A 90 3.33 -9.02 3.13
N ILE A 91 3.83 -10.15 2.62
CA ILE A 91 5.19 -10.24 2.09
C ILE A 91 5.42 -9.27 0.91
N LEU A 92 4.44 -9.13 0.01
CA LEU A 92 4.53 -8.20 -1.13
C LEU A 92 4.62 -6.73 -0.67
N GLN A 93 3.93 -6.36 0.41
CA GLN A 93 4.05 -5.04 1.01
C GLN A 93 5.48 -4.79 1.50
N GLN A 94 6.10 -5.80 2.13
CA GLN A 94 7.44 -5.66 2.69
C GLN A 94 8.54 -5.63 1.60
N ILE A 95 8.35 -6.34 0.48
CA ILE A 95 9.29 -6.31 -0.66
C ILE A 95 9.56 -4.87 -1.13
N ILE A 96 8.59 -3.96 -1.04
CA ILE A 96 8.72 -2.57 -1.50
C ILE A 96 9.97 -1.91 -0.91
N TRP A 97 10.19 -2.03 0.40
CA TRP A 97 11.26 -1.29 1.09
C TRP A 97 12.41 -2.17 1.60
N TRP A 98 12.24 -3.49 1.62
CA TRP A 98 13.30 -4.40 2.04
C TRP A 98 14.39 -4.63 0.99
N ASP A 99 15.58 -4.96 1.49
CA ASP A 99 16.60 -5.64 0.72
C ASP A 99 16.30 -7.14 0.62
N LYS A 100 17.07 -7.84 -0.23
CA LYS A 100 16.87 -9.27 -0.49
C LYS A 100 17.04 -10.12 0.76
N LYS A 101 18.00 -9.76 1.62
CA LYS A 101 18.31 -10.54 2.83
C LYS A 101 17.15 -10.49 3.81
N ARG A 102 16.58 -9.31 4.08
CA ARG A 102 15.42 -9.16 4.97
C ARG A 102 14.20 -9.90 4.44
N PHE A 103 13.98 -9.84 3.12
CA PHE A 103 12.93 -10.62 2.47
C PHE A 103 13.11 -12.13 2.68
N GLU A 104 14.31 -12.66 2.40
CA GLU A 104 14.60 -14.09 2.59
C GLU A 104 14.49 -14.51 4.05
N ASP A 105 15.02 -13.72 4.99
CA ASP A 105 14.92 -13.98 6.42
C ASP A 105 13.46 -14.03 6.89
N PHE A 106 12.62 -13.10 6.41
CA PHE A 106 11.21 -13.01 6.81
C PHE A 106 10.37 -14.15 6.26
N VAL A 107 10.50 -14.47 4.96
CA VAL A 107 9.77 -15.59 4.33
C VAL A 107 10.13 -16.92 5.00
N ASN A 108 11.37 -17.07 5.48
CA ASN A 108 11.82 -18.27 6.19
C ASN A 108 11.58 -18.21 7.71
N SER A 109 10.93 -17.16 8.23
CA SER A 109 10.65 -17.05 9.65
C SER A 109 9.67 -18.14 10.12
N PRO A 110 9.77 -18.62 11.37
CA PRO A 110 8.86 -19.63 11.90
C PRO A 110 7.38 -19.21 11.83
N GLU A 111 7.10 -17.93 12.01
CA GLU A 111 5.74 -17.37 11.93
C GLU A 111 5.17 -17.45 10.52
N GLU A 112 5.90 -16.97 9.51
CA GLU A 112 5.45 -17.00 8.12
C GLU A 112 5.35 -18.44 7.59
N GLN A 113 6.31 -19.30 7.94
CA GLN A 113 6.25 -20.72 7.59
C GLN A 113 5.01 -21.38 8.21
N LYS A 114 4.69 -21.12 9.48
CA LYS A 114 3.47 -21.61 10.12
C LYS A 114 2.20 -21.05 9.49
N TRP A 115 2.20 -19.78 9.07
CA TRP A 115 1.07 -19.17 8.37
C TRP A 115 0.82 -19.84 7.02
N SER A 116 1.87 -19.98 6.21
CA SER A 116 1.78 -20.48 4.83
C SER A 116 1.21 -21.91 4.74
N VAL A 117 1.46 -22.77 5.73
CA VAL A 117 1.00 -24.16 5.74
C VAL A 117 -0.43 -24.35 6.27
N ARG A 118 -1.12 -23.27 6.65
CA ARG A 118 -2.51 -23.34 7.13
C ARG A 118 -3.43 -23.90 6.03
N PRO A 119 -4.35 -24.83 6.35
CA PRO A 119 -5.27 -25.40 5.36
C PRO A 119 -6.10 -24.34 4.62
N GLU A 120 -6.46 -23.25 5.29
CA GLU A 120 -7.25 -22.16 4.72
C GLU A 120 -6.45 -21.39 3.67
N VAL A 121 -5.19 -21.06 3.96
CA VAL A 121 -4.26 -20.42 3.02
C VAL A 121 -4.02 -21.34 1.82
N GLN A 122 -3.65 -22.59 2.06
CA GLN A 122 -3.40 -23.57 1.00
C GLN A 122 -4.65 -23.82 0.14
N GLY A 123 -5.84 -23.85 0.75
CA GLY A 123 -7.11 -24.02 0.04
C GLY A 123 -7.41 -22.86 -0.91
N VAL A 124 -7.21 -21.62 -0.44
CA VAL A 124 -7.39 -20.40 -1.27
C VAL A 124 -6.39 -20.38 -2.43
N LEU A 125 -5.10 -20.57 -2.16
CA LEU A 125 -4.05 -20.56 -3.18
C LEU A 125 -4.24 -21.69 -4.21
N SER A 126 -4.61 -22.89 -3.77
CA SER A 126 -4.91 -24.02 -4.65
C SER A 126 -6.10 -23.73 -5.58
N THR A 127 -7.15 -23.10 -5.04
CA THR A 127 -8.32 -22.69 -5.83
C THR A 127 -7.93 -21.65 -6.89
N ILE A 128 -7.13 -20.65 -6.52
CA ILE A 128 -6.62 -19.64 -7.48
C ILE A 128 -5.82 -20.32 -8.59
N ARG A 129 -4.84 -21.16 -8.22
CA ARG A 129 -3.98 -21.86 -9.18
C ARG A 129 -4.78 -22.69 -10.18
N LYS A 130 -5.74 -23.48 -9.69
CA LYS A 130 -6.53 -24.40 -10.51
C LYS A 130 -7.56 -23.68 -11.38
N GLU A 131 -8.33 -22.77 -10.79
CA GLU A 131 -9.49 -22.18 -11.47
C GLU A 131 -9.10 -21.00 -12.36
N ILE A 132 -8.05 -20.25 -12.00
CA ILE A 132 -7.56 -19.12 -12.81
C ILE A 132 -6.50 -19.56 -13.83
N ASP A 133 -5.82 -20.70 -13.60
CA ASP A 133 -4.70 -21.20 -14.40
C ASP A 133 -3.48 -20.27 -14.37
N VAL A 134 -2.96 -20.03 -13.15
CA VAL A 134 -1.82 -19.14 -12.89
C VAL A 134 -0.72 -19.90 -12.17
N ALA A 135 0.51 -19.72 -12.62
CA ALA A 135 1.71 -20.25 -11.97
C ALA A 135 2.30 -19.24 -10.97
N PRO A 136 2.94 -19.71 -9.88
CA PRO A 136 3.73 -18.84 -9.01
C PRO A 136 4.88 -18.21 -9.79
N ILE A 137 5.26 -16.97 -9.43
CA ILE A 137 6.46 -16.32 -9.96
C ILE A 137 7.71 -16.86 -9.24
N ASP A 138 8.71 -17.31 -10.00
CA ASP A 138 9.92 -17.94 -9.44
C ASP A 138 10.77 -16.98 -8.59
N THR A 139 10.88 -15.72 -9.00
CA THR A 139 11.74 -14.70 -8.37
C THR A 139 10.91 -13.47 -7.99
N PRO A 140 10.03 -13.56 -6.97
CA PRO A 140 9.08 -12.50 -6.65
C PRO A 140 9.77 -11.21 -6.22
N PHE A 141 10.87 -11.30 -5.46
CA PHE A 141 11.66 -10.13 -5.03
C PHE A 141 12.23 -9.37 -6.23
N GLU A 142 12.96 -10.05 -7.10
CA GLU A 142 13.57 -9.46 -8.29
C GLU A 142 12.52 -8.88 -9.23
N TYR A 143 11.40 -9.58 -9.41
CA TYR A 143 10.31 -9.14 -10.26
C TYR A 143 9.73 -7.79 -9.78
N VAL A 144 9.39 -7.67 -8.49
CA VAL A 144 8.83 -6.44 -7.93
C VAL A 144 9.85 -5.30 -8.00
N LYS A 145 11.11 -5.55 -7.59
CA LYS A 145 12.17 -4.53 -7.63
C LYS A 145 12.45 -4.03 -9.05
N ALA A 146 12.39 -4.89 -10.06
CA ALA A 146 12.58 -4.50 -11.45
C ALA A 146 11.47 -3.55 -11.92
N ILE A 147 10.21 -3.84 -11.60
CA ILE A 147 9.08 -2.97 -11.96
C ILE A 147 9.21 -1.61 -11.28
N GLN A 148 9.51 -1.59 -9.99
CA GLN A 148 9.62 -0.36 -9.20
C GLN A 148 10.75 0.54 -9.69
N LYS A 149 11.87 -0.05 -10.11
CA LYS A 149 13.03 0.68 -10.64
C LYS A 149 12.70 1.39 -11.96
N ASP A 150 11.95 0.72 -12.84
CA ASP A 150 11.68 1.23 -14.19
C ASP A 150 10.44 2.13 -14.27
N PHE A 151 9.71 2.28 -13.16
CA PHE A 151 8.46 3.02 -13.13
C PHE A 151 8.66 4.52 -12.95
N ASP A 152 7.93 5.31 -13.73
CA ASP A 152 7.90 6.77 -13.63
C ASP A 152 6.75 7.21 -12.71
N TYR A 153 7.09 7.44 -11.44
CA TYR A 153 6.14 7.81 -10.38
C TYR A 153 5.46 9.16 -10.63
N SER A 154 6.07 10.05 -11.42
CA SER A 154 5.47 11.35 -11.77
C SER A 154 4.18 11.24 -12.58
N LYS A 155 3.92 10.07 -13.17
CA LYS A 155 2.71 9.79 -13.95
C LYS A 155 1.51 9.46 -13.08
N ILE A 156 1.69 9.15 -11.80
CA ILE A 156 0.56 8.89 -10.91
C ILE A 156 -0.08 10.23 -10.53
N GLN A 157 -1.37 10.35 -10.82
CA GLN A 157 -2.15 11.55 -10.51
C GLN A 157 -2.88 11.37 -9.18
N TYR A 158 -2.82 12.40 -8.35
CA TYR A 158 -3.49 12.44 -7.06
C TYR A 158 -4.47 13.63 -6.99
N SER A 159 -5.40 13.57 -6.04
CA SER A 159 -6.31 14.67 -5.73
C SER A 159 -5.57 15.83 -5.05
N ASP A 160 -6.21 16.99 -4.97
CA ASP A 160 -5.66 18.15 -4.25
C ASP A 160 -5.37 17.82 -2.78
N GLU A 161 -6.24 17.02 -2.14
CA GLU A 161 -6.06 16.53 -0.76
C GLU A 161 -4.70 15.85 -0.54
N TYR A 162 -4.20 15.10 -1.52
CA TYR A 162 -2.88 14.47 -1.42
C TYR A 162 -1.77 15.50 -1.22
N TYR A 163 -1.78 16.55 -2.05
CA TYR A 163 -0.78 17.61 -2.01
C TYR A 163 -0.92 18.47 -0.75
N GLU A 164 -2.15 18.70 -0.28
CA GLU A 164 -2.41 19.38 1.00
C GLU A 164 -1.87 18.60 2.21
N VAL A 165 -2.15 17.29 2.28
CA VAL A 165 -1.72 16.42 3.39
C VAL A 165 -0.21 16.20 3.40
N THR A 166 0.39 16.03 2.23
CA THR A 166 1.84 15.75 2.11
C THR A 166 2.69 17.02 2.12
N GLY A 167 2.12 18.18 1.81
CA GLY A 167 2.86 19.43 1.61
C GLY A 167 3.70 19.46 0.33
N ILE A 168 3.51 18.50 -0.58
CA ILE A 168 4.16 18.45 -1.89
C ILE A 168 3.47 19.46 -2.81
N GLU A 169 4.24 20.20 -3.61
CA GLU A 169 3.69 21.14 -4.59
C GLU A 169 2.83 20.42 -5.64
N ASN A 170 1.60 20.89 -5.85
CA ASN A 170 0.69 20.32 -6.84
C ASN A 170 1.11 20.73 -8.27
N PRO A 171 1.52 19.79 -9.13
CA PRO A 171 1.98 20.10 -10.49
C PRO A 171 0.87 20.64 -11.40
N ASN A 172 -0.41 20.46 -11.03
CA ASN A 172 -1.55 20.96 -11.80
C ASN A 172 -1.95 22.41 -11.44
N GLY A 173 -1.25 23.04 -10.50
CA GLY A 173 -1.39 24.48 -10.23
C GLY A 173 -2.71 24.91 -9.60
N THR A 174 -3.44 24.00 -8.95
CA THR A 174 -4.54 24.38 -8.06
C THR A 174 -3.91 24.98 -6.80
N ASN A 175 -3.70 26.30 -6.82
CA ASN A 175 -3.43 27.09 -5.62
C ASN A 175 -4.55 26.79 -4.62
N THR A 176 -4.30 25.89 -3.67
CA THR A 176 -5.05 25.89 -2.43
C THR A 176 -4.77 27.24 -1.81
N SER A 177 -5.85 28.00 -1.64
CA SER A 177 -5.79 29.38 -1.14
C SER A 177 -4.83 29.43 0.06
N ASP A 178 -4.01 30.49 0.15
CA ASP A 178 -3.23 30.88 1.33
C ASP A 178 -4.12 31.19 2.57
N LYS A 179 -5.29 30.55 2.69
CA LYS A 179 -6.10 30.56 3.89
C LYS A 179 -5.52 29.51 4.83
N PRO A 180 -5.05 29.91 6.01
CA PRO A 180 -4.71 28.96 7.05
C PRO A 180 -5.92 28.05 7.31
N LEU A 181 -5.70 26.73 7.32
CA LEU A 181 -6.71 25.74 7.74
C LEU A 181 -7.23 26.01 9.17
N LEU A 182 -6.43 26.71 9.99
CA LEU A 182 -6.84 27.38 11.22
C LEU A 182 -6.02 28.66 11.42
N GLU A 183 -6.71 29.79 11.60
CA GLU A 183 -6.12 30.96 12.26
C GLU A 183 -6.12 30.68 13.77
N PHE A 184 -4.93 30.45 14.35
CA PHE A 184 -4.78 30.35 15.79
C PHE A 184 -4.54 31.74 16.38
N GLU A 185 -5.32 32.12 17.38
CA GLU A 185 -5.00 33.31 18.17
C GLU A 185 -3.66 33.09 18.90
N PRO A 186 -2.72 34.06 18.87
CA PRO A 186 -1.45 33.92 19.56
C PRO A 186 -1.66 33.81 21.07
N VAL A 187 -1.18 32.71 21.66
CA VAL A 187 -1.16 32.54 23.11
C VAL A 187 -0.02 33.38 23.70
N ILE A 188 -0.36 34.45 24.40
CA ILE A 188 0.63 35.29 25.10
C ILE A 188 1.01 34.64 26.43
N ILE A 189 2.20 34.02 26.49
CA ILE A 189 2.76 33.49 27.74
C ILE A 189 3.51 34.62 28.46
N LYS A 190 2.95 35.11 29.57
CA LYS A 190 3.66 36.03 30.48
C LYS A 190 4.51 35.24 31.48
N VAL A 191 5.82 35.24 31.26
CA VAL A 191 6.79 34.69 32.23
C VAL A 191 7.02 35.72 33.34
N ILE A 192 6.51 35.46 34.54
CA ILE A 192 6.77 36.28 35.73
C ILE A 192 7.95 35.66 36.48
N LYS A 193 9.09 36.35 36.54
CA LYS A 193 10.19 35.99 37.45
C LYS A 193 9.79 36.31 38.88
N ALA A 194 9.44 35.29 39.66
CA ALA A 194 9.31 35.44 41.12
C ALA A 194 10.72 35.39 41.75
N TYR A 195 11.19 36.53 42.26
CA TYR A 195 12.34 36.55 43.15
C TYR A 195 11.86 36.21 44.57
N ARG A 196 12.26 35.05 45.11
CA ARG A 196 12.16 34.79 46.55
C ARG A 196 13.18 35.70 47.25
N LYS A 197 12.69 36.64 48.05
CA LYS A 197 13.51 37.34 49.04
C LYS A 197 13.87 36.32 50.12
N ASN A 198 15.16 36.03 50.28
CA ASN A 198 15.63 35.29 51.44
C ASN A 198 15.59 36.25 52.62
N ASP A 199 14.59 36.09 53.49
CA ASP A 199 14.61 36.75 54.80
C ASP A 199 15.65 36.04 55.67
N LYS A 200 16.78 36.71 55.86
CA LYS A 200 17.71 36.47 56.96
C LYS A 200 18.04 37.82 57.58
N ASP A 201 17.34 38.12 58.67
CA ASP A 201 17.84 38.90 59.81
C ASP A 201 17.48 38.12 61.08
#